data_AF-A0AAC9SR68-F1
#
_entry.id   AF-A0AAC9SR68-F1
#
_cell.length_a   1.000
_cell.length_b   1.000
_cell.length_c   1.000
_cell.angle_alpha   90.00
_cell.angle_beta   90.00
_cell.angle_gamma   90.00
#
_symmetry.space_group_name_H-M   'P 1'
#
loop_
_entity.id
_entity.type
_entity.pdbx_description
1 polymer ?
#
loop_
_entity_poly.entity_id
_entity_poly.type
_entity_poly.pdbx_seq_one_letter_code
_entity_poly.pdbx_strand_id
1 'polypeptide(L)'
;MRRYSLRDDQWERIKDLLPGREGYVGGTAVNNRLFVEAVLYRYRAGIPWRDLPARFGDWKNVHRRLRRWCESGVIERIFRYLAADYDNEYMMIDADFSHLRQFRVIL
;
A
#
# COMPACT_ATOMS: atom_id res chain seq x y z
N MET A 1 -20.17 2.23 -5.53
CA MET A 1 -19.10 1.40 -4.92
C MET A 1 -17.78 1.74 -5.60
N ARG A 2 -16.80 2.35 -4.90
CA ARG A 2 -15.46 2.57 -5.49
C ARG A 2 -14.75 1.22 -5.53
N ARG A 3 -14.63 0.62 -6.71
CA ARG A 3 -14.04 -0.72 -6.96
C ARG A 3 -12.61 -0.91 -6.42
N TYR A 4 -11.97 0.16 -5.96
CA TYR A 4 -10.55 0.20 -5.59
C TYR A 4 -10.27 0.92 -4.27
N SER A 5 -11.30 1.19 -3.45
CA SER A 5 -11.11 1.80 -2.13
C SER A 5 -11.15 0.72 -1.05
N LEU A 6 -10.35 0.91 0.01
CA LEU A 6 -10.41 0.09 1.21
C LEU A 6 -11.75 0.32 1.89
N ARG A 7 -12.40 -0.75 2.33
CA ARG A 7 -13.54 -0.64 3.23
C ARG A 7 -13.06 -0.16 4.61
N ASP A 8 -13.94 0.47 5.36
CA ASP A 8 -13.60 1.03 6.68
C ASP A 8 -13.16 -0.04 7.67
N ASP A 9 -13.82 -1.21 7.70
CA ASP A 9 -13.45 -2.34 8.54
C ASP A 9 -12.03 -2.86 8.25
N GLN A 10 -11.64 -2.89 6.97
CA GLN A 10 -10.30 -3.28 6.56
C GLN A 10 -9.26 -2.24 6.96
N TRP A 11 -9.61 -0.97 6.80
CA TRP A 11 -8.77 0.15 7.20
C TRP A 11 -8.48 0.13 8.71
N GLU A 12 -9.51 -0.07 9.53
CA GLU A 12 -9.40 -0.11 10.98
C GLU A 12 -8.44 -1.21 11.47
N ARG A 13 -8.36 -2.35 10.77
CA ARG A 13 -7.42 -3.45 11.09
C ARG A 13 -5.95 -3.08 10.84
N ILE A 14 -5.68 -2.24 9.83
CA ILE A 14 -4.29 -1.98 9.38
C ILE A 14 -3.75 -0.61 9.77
N LYS A 15 -4.62 0.36 10.09
CA LYS A 15 -4.21 1.76 10.37
C LYS A 15 -3.12 1.81 11.45
N ASP A 16 -3.23 0.91 12.42
CA ASP A 16 -2.32 0.81 13.55
C ASP A 16 -1.04 0.02 13.30
N LEU A 17 -0.76 -0.28 12.03
CA LEU A 17 0.49 -0.88 11.56
C LEU A 17 1.35 0.10 10.76
N LEU A 18 0.81 1.27 10.43
CA LEU A 18 1.45 2.22 9.52
C LEU A 18 2.38 3.18 10.27
N PRO A 19 3.58 3.48 9.77
CA PRO A 19 4.45 4.52 10.32
C PRO A 19 3.96 5.93 9.92
N GLY A 20 4.47 6.97 10.59
CA GLY A 20 4.11 8.37 10.32
C GLY A 20 2.73 8.79 10.84
N ARG A 21 2.28 8.15 11.93
CA ARG A 21 1.11 8.60 12.71
C ARG A 21 1.45 9.85 13.51
N GLU A 22 0.42 10.53 13.98
CA GLU A 22 0.57 11.58 14.99
C GLU A 22 1.41 11.04 16.16
N GLY A 23 2.54 11.68 16.46
CA GLY A 23 3.52 11.24 17.45
C GLY A 23 4.72 10.42 16.93
N TYR A 24 4.80 10.05 15.65
CA TYR A 24 5.98 9.38 15.07
C TYR A 24 6.98 10.37 14.45
N VAL A 25 8.29 10.13 14.65
CA VAL A 25 9.36 10.95 14.07
C VAL A 25 9.51 10.65 12.57
N GLY A 26 9.51 11.70 11.75
CA GLY A 26 9.44 11.62 10.28
C GLY A 26 8.04 11.98 9.80
N GLY A 27 7.94 13.04 8.99
CA GLY A 27 6.71 13.81 8.73
C GLY A 27 5.40 13.02 8.71
N THR A 28 4.40 13.56 9.41
CA THR A 28 3.03 13.05 9.47
C THR A 28 2.56 12.72 8.06
N ALA A 29 2.26 11.47 7.82
CA ALA A 29 1.76 11.05 6.53
C ALA A 29 0.34 11.57 6.38
N VAL A 30 0.22 12.77 5.80
CA VAL A 30 -1.02 13.56 5.62
C VAL A 30 -2.21 12.71 5.14
N ASN A 31 -1.98 11.58 4.47
CA ASN A 31 -3.04 10.61 4.26
C ASN A 31 -2.52 9.16 4.04
N ASN A 32 -2.27 8.41 5.13
CA ASN A 32 -1.87 6.99 5.08
C ASN A 32 -2.88 6.13 4.30
N ARG A 33 -4.18 6.37 4.50
CA ARG A 33 -5.24 5.63 3.81
C ARG A 33 -5.17 5.83 2.30
N LEU A 34 -5.08 7.09 1.87
CA LEU A 34 -4.97 7.43 0.45
C LEU A 34 -3.75 6.77 -0.20
N PHE A 35 -2.63 6.69 0.51
CA PHE A 35 -1.44 6.00 0.02
C PHE A 35 -1.70 4.49 -0.17
N VAL A 36 -2.28 3.81 0.82
CA VAL A 36 -2.58 2.38 0.70
C VAL A 36 -3.59 2.12 -0.43
N GLU A 37 -4.63 2.96 -0.55
CA GLU A 37 -5.58 2.89 -1.66
C GLU A 37 -4.92 3.13 -3.02
N ALA A 38 -3.94 4.03 -3.13
CA ALA A 38 -3.19 4.26 -4.35
C ALA A 38 -2.41 3.02 -4.80
N VAL A 39 -1.76 2.35 -3.83
CA VAL A 39 -1.02 1.11 -4.07
C VAL A 39 -1.98 0.02 -4.54
N LEU A 40 -3.08 -0.20 -3.82
CA LEU A 40 -4.10 -1.20 -4.17
C LEU A 40 -4.71 -0.93 -5.55
N TYR A 41 -5.02 0.33 -5.85
CA TYR A 41 -5.52 0.74 -7.16
C TYR A 41 -4.55 0.36 -8.28
N ARG A 42 -3.27 0.71 -8.14
CA ARG A 42 -2.25 0.43 -9.15
C ARG A 42 -2.13 -1.06 -9.45
N TYR A 43 -2.11 -1.90 -8.41
CA TYR A 43 -2.02 -3.36 -8.57
C TYR A 43 -3.28 -3.96 -9.16
N ARG A 44 -4.47 -3.59 -8.67
CA ARG A 44 -5.74 -4.10 -9.21
C ARG A 44 -6.01 -3.67 -10.64
N ALA A 45 -5.61 -2.45 -11.01
CA ALA A 45 -5.79 -1.93 -12.35
C ALA A 45 -4.69 -2.39 -13.33
N GLY A 46 -3.58 -2.96 -12.84
CA GLY A 46 -2.46 -3.41 -13.68
C GLY A 46 -1.77 -2.28 -14.46
N ILE A 47 -1.87 -1.04 -13.98
CA ILE A 47 -1.37 0.14 -14.71
C ILE A 47 0.11 0.45 -14.41
N PRO A 48 0.84 1.08 -15.35
CA PRO A 48 2.15 1.62 -15.06
C PRO A 48 2.04 2.77 -14.04
N TRP A 49 3.09 2.98 -13.24
CA TRP A 49 3.10 4.02 -12.21
C TRP A 49 2.82 5.43 -12.75
N ARG A 50 3.27 5.72 -13.97
CA ARG A 50 3.08 7.03 -14.61
C ARG A 50 1.62 7.37 -14.87
N ASP A 51 0.75 6.36 -14.92
CA ASP A 51 -0.68 6.51 -15.19
C ASP A 51 -1.52 6.51 -13.90
N LEU A 52 -0.86 6.57 -12.74
CA LEU A 52 -1.56 6.65 -11.46
C LEU A 52 -2.45 7.91 -11.43
N PRO A 53 -3.76 7.78 -11.15
CA PRO A 53 -4.65 8.93 -11.11
C PRO A 53 -4.20 10.02 -10.14
N ALA A 54 -4.24 11.28 -10.59
CA ALA A 54 -3.79 12.44 -9.81
C ALA A 54 -4.46 12.59 -8.44
N ARG A 55 -5.66 12.02 -8.23
CA ARG A 55 -6.35 11.95 -6.93
C ARG A 55 -5.54 11.24 -5.83
N PHE A 56 -4.56 10.41 -6.22
CA PHE A 56 -3.66 9.73 -5.30
C PHE A 56 -2.36 10.50 -5.03
N GLY A 57 -2.18 11.66 -5.68
CA GLY A 57 -0.96 12.46 -5.63
C GLY A 57 0.05 12.09 -6.71
N ASP A 58 1.23 12.71 -6.63
CA ASP A 58 2.34 12.47 -7.55
C ASP A 58 2.84 11.03 -7.43
N TRP A 59 2.76 10.30 -8.55
CA TRP A 59 3.18 8.90 -8.64
C TRP A 59 4.62 8.68 -8.18
N LYS A 60 5.53 9.64 -8.38
CA LYS A 60 6.94 9.54 -7.93
C LYS A 60 7.02 9.48 -6.41
N ASN A 61 6.21 10.28 -5.73
CA ASN A 61 6.16 10.32 -4.27
C ASN A 61 5.53 9.04 -3.70
N VAL A 62 4.44 8.57 -4.32
CA VAL A 62 3.80 7.29 -3.96
C VAL A 62 4.79 6.14 -4.15
N HIS A 63 5.44 6.05 -5.31
CA HIS A 63 6.40 4.98 -5.60
C HIS A 63 7.61 4.99 -4.65
N ARG A 64 8.22 6.16 -4.41
CA ARG A 64 9.35 6.29 -3.47
C ARG A 64 8.96 5.92 -2.04
N ARG A 65 7.73 6.23 -1.64
CA ARG A 65 7.20 5.86 -0.33
C ARG A 65 6.95 4.36 -0.23
N LEU A 66 6.35 3.75 -1.26
CA LEU A 66 6.15 2.31 -1.35
C LEU A 66 7.49 1.57 -1.20
N ARG A 67 8.51 1.99 -1.95
CA ARG A 67 9.86 1.40 -1.87
C ARG A 67 10.41 1.41 -0.44
N ARG A 68 10.38 2.57 0.23
CA ARG A 68 10.83 2.69 1.63
C ARG A 68 10.07 1.77 2.58
N TRP A 69 8.76 1.60 2.37
CA TRP A 69 7.92 0.75 3.21
C TRP A 69 8.06 -0.74 2.89
N CYS A 70 8.44 -1.10 1.66
CA CYS A 70 8.85 -2.47 1.32
C CYS A 70 10.18 -2.82 2.00
N GLU A 71 11.17 -1.93 1.91
CA GLU A 71 12.49 -2.09 2.55
C GLU A 71 12.37 -2.26 4.07
N SER A 72 11.46 -1.53 4.72
CA SER A 72 11.21 -1.63 6.17
C SER A 72 10.26 -2.77 6.58
N GLY A 73 9.70 -3.53 5.63
CA GLY A 73 8.77 -4.63 5.89
C GLY A 73 7.34 -4.18 6.29
N VAL A 74 7.05 -2.89 6.27
CA VAL A 74 5.72 -2.35 6.59
C VAL A 74 4.66 -2.86 5.62
N ILE A 75 4.97 -2.88 4.31
CA ILE A 75 4.00 -3.36 3.31
C ILE A 75 3.70 -4.85 3.50
N GLU A 76 4.72 -5.67 3.75
CA GLU A 76 4.53 -7.11 3.99
C GLU A 76 3.57 -7.34 5.17
N ARG A 77 3.74 -6.57 6.25
CA ARG A 77 2.86 -6.66 7.41
C ARG A 77 1.42 -6.28 7.05
N ILE A 78 1.19 -5.17 6.36
CA ILE A 78 -0.16 -4.75 5.93
C ILE A 78 -0.84 -5.83 5.10
N PHE A 79 -0.15 -6.35 4.08
CA PHE A 79 -0.73 -7.35 3.17
C PHE A 79 -1.09 -8.63 3.89
N ARG A 80 -0.26 -9.09 4.84
CA ARG A 80 -0.58 -10.27 5.66
C ARG A 80 -1.91 -10.12 6.41
N TYR A 81 -2.21 -8.93 6.94
CA TYR A 81 -3.48 -8.67 7.63
C TYR A 81 -4.66 -8.52 6.67
N LEU A 82 -4.45 -8.00 5.45
CA LEU A 82 -5.50 -7.89 4.44
C LEU A 82 -5.81 -9.24 3.79
N ALA A 83 -4.80 -10.08 3.53
CA ALA A 83 -4.95 -11.40 2.90
C ALA A 83 -5.59 -12.45 3.83
N ALA A 84 -5.50 -12.26 5.15
CA ALA A 84 -6.18 -13.09 6.14
C ALA A 84 -7.71 -12.91 6.14
N ASP A 85 -8.22 -11.89 5.45
CA ASP A 85 -9.66 -11.69 5.22
C ASP A 85 -10.10 -12.62 4.08
N TYR A 86 -10.87 -13.67 4.38
CA TYR A 86 -11.28 -14.69 3.40
C TYR A 86 -12.09 -14.14 2.22
N ASP A 87 -12.68 -12.96 2.38
CA ASP A 87 -13.53 -12.30 1.39
C ASP A 87 -12.79 -11.23 0.58
N ASN A 88 -11.44 -11.29 0.55
CA ASN A 88 -10.63 -10.27 -0.09
C ASN A 88 -10.18 -10.61 -1.52
N GLU A 89 -10.54 -9.73 -2.45
CA GLU A 89 -9.98 -9.70 -3.82
C GLU A 89 -8.46 -9.34 -3.84
N TYR A 90 -7.79 -9.20 -2.69
CA TYR A 90 -6.35 -8.88 -2.60
C TYR A 90 -5.45 -10.13 -2.68
N MET A 91 -5.99 -11.36 -2.64
CA MET A 91 -5.20 -12.60 -2.74
C MET A 91 -4.34 -12.67 -4.02
N MET A 92 -4.81 -12.09 -5.14
CA MET A 92 -4.04 -12.02 -6.39
C MET A 92 -2.82 -11.09 -6.28
N ILE A 93 -2.85 -10.11 -5.39
CA ILE A 93 -1.76 -9.15 -5.20
C ILE A 93 -0.59 -9.79 -4.41
N ASP A 94 -0.84 -10.79 -3.57
CA ASP A 94 0.22 -11.49 -2.82
C ASP A 94 1.24 -12.20 -3.75
N ALA A 95 0.80 -12.68 -4.92
CA ALA A 95 1.68 -13.25 -5.94
C ALA A 95 2.62 -12.19 -6.54
N ASP A 96 2.11 -11.00 -6.87
CA ASP A 96 2.91 -9.85 -7.32
C ASP A 96 3.78 -9.27 -6.20
N PHE A 97 3.34 -9.36 -4.94
CA PHE A 97 4.11 -8.93 -3.79
C PHE A 97 5.30 -9.86 -3.51
N SER A 98 5.21 -11.13 -3.88
CA SER A 98 6.36 -12.04 -3.85
C SER A 98 7.48 -11.57 -4.78
N HIS A 99 7.16 -10.93 -5.91
CA HIS A 99 8.16 -10.21 -6.72
C HIS A 99 8.71 -8.94 -6.03
N LEU A 100 7.94 -8.29 -5.17
CA LEU A 100 8.46 -7.17 -4.37
C LEU A 100 9.51 -7.58 -3.33
N ARG A 101 9.51 -8.85 -2.87
CA ARG A 101 10.58 -9.37 -1.99
C ARG A 101 11.96 -9.34 -2.66
N GLN A 102 12.03 -9.37 -3.99
CA GLN A 102 13.30 -9.32 -4.73
C GLN A 102 13.95 -7.92 -4.72
N PHE A 103 13.22 -6.86 -4.35
CA PHE A 103 13.80 -5.53 -4.16
C PHE A 103 14.75 -5.44 -2.96
N ARG A 104 14.78 -6.44 -2.07
CA ARG A 104 15.79 -6.52 -0.98
C ARG A 104 17.18 -6.99 -1.44
N VAL A 105 17.34 -7.47 -2.67
CA VAL A 105 18.58 -8.13 -3.14
C VAL A 105 19.21 -7.42 -4.36
N ILE A 106 18.58 -6.38 -4.91
CA ILE A 106 19.11 -5.63 -6.05
C ILE A 106 19.27 -4.15 -5.70
N LEU A 107 20.12 -3.89 -4.70
CA LEU A 107 20.89 -2.67 -4.53
C LEU A 107 22.23 -3.01 -3.88
#